data_AF-A0A6N6T8K0-F1
#
_entry.id   AF-A0A6N6T8K0-F1
#
_cell.length_a   1.000
_cell.length_b   1.000
_cell.length_c   1.000
_cell.angle_alpha   90.00
_cell.angle_beta   90.00
_cell.angle_gamma   90.00
#
_symmetry.space_group_name_H-M   'P 1'
#
loop_
_entity.id
_entity.type
_entity.pdbx_description
1 polymer ?
#
loop_
_entity_poly.entity_id
_entity_poly.type
_entity_poly.pdbx_seq_one_letter_code
_entity_poly.pdbx_strand_id
1 'polypeptide(L)'
;SDVGFKRGPGGQGVVTVKLSNPSIPVDVRQEGNQIVADFQKATLARGQERRLDVTDFATPVMTMEALNRGGNARLSIRPNPPFEYMAYQANDLYVIEVRPPQKSKEEEDKEAQFDPSKKKYTGDLLSLNFQDIEVRAILQILADFTGLNIVVSDSVKGNLTLRLQNVPWDQALDIILRTKGLAMRQNGNVIFIAPTEEVAAREKLDLESRKTVQELIPLRTEIIQVNYAKAADLATLLKRKNVEKGSEQSVLSPRGDVVADERTNNLIVKDVPDKVAEVRDLVTKLDLPAKQVMIDSRIVIASDDFARDIGVRFGVSGVGTNGNTVSTVSGGLNATNSMLTGKEPDESGSNITGIPGDDVGVVGNLVNTGQPYPAIIPALRDRLGVNLPVAGPSIALAILGSNYLVDLELSALQTEGKGEILSNPRVVTADLKKATIIQGRQIPYSVVSEDGTNTLFRDALLKLEVTPQITPDDRVRMDLMVSKDEPGPPVPQATGGTALSIEKREVTTQVLVNNGETVVLGGVFEQTKTNNQEKVPLLGDIPLLGYLFQRNGKSTAKRELLIFVTPQILKNGAVAER
;
A
#
# COMPACT_ATOMS: atom_id res chain seq x y z
N SER A 1 22.76 27.82 -24.83
CA SER A 1 22.78 27.04 -26.09
C SER A 1 21.71 27.55 -27.04
N ASP A 2 21.96 27.57 -28.35
CA ASP A 2 20.98 27.94 -29.39
C ASP A 2 20.36 26.66 -29.98
N VAL A 3 19.03 26.59 -30.10
CA VAL A 3 18.30 25.40 -30.56
C VAL A 3 17.63 25.70 -31.91
N GLY A 4 18.06 24.98 -32.94
CA GLY A 4 17.57 25.09 -34.31
C GLY A 4 16.98 23.78 -34.85
N PHE A 5 16.09 23.91 -35.82
CA PHE A 5 15.48 22.80 -36.55
C PHE A 5 15.60 23.03 -38.05
N LYS A 6 15.94 21.98 -38.80
CA LYS A 6 15.95 22.00 -40.27
C LYS A 6 15.57 20.64 -40.84
N ARG A 7 15.03 20.67 -42.06
CA ARG A 7 14.83 19.48 -42.88
C ARG A 7 16.16 19.09 -43.56
N GLY A 8 16.59 17.85 -43.38
CA GLY A 8 17.74 17.28 -44.08
C GLY A 8 17.42 16.90 -45.53
N PRO A 9 18.44 16.68 -46.39
CA PRO A 9 18.25 16.37 -47.81
C PRO A 9 17.50 15.05 -48.08
N GLY A 10 17.51 14.11 -47.14
CA GLY A 10 16.75 12.85 -47.22
C GLY A 10 15.38 12.89 -46.51
N GLY A 11 14.88 14.09 -46.17
CA GLY A 11 13.60 14.23 -45.45
C GLY A 11 13.68 13.94 -43.95
N GLN A 12 14.88 13.71 -43.39
CA GLN A 12 15.06 13.59 -41.95
C GLN A 12 14.84 14.93 -41.23
N GLY A 13 14.32 14.87 -40.00
CA GLY A 13 14.29 16.02 -39.11
C GLY A 13 15.63 16.17 -38.40
N VAL A 14 16.31 17.29 -38.58
CA VAL A 14 17.62 17.55 -37.97
C VAL A 14 17.47 18.65 -36.92
N VAL A 15 17.64 18.27 -35.67
CA VAL A 15 17.68 19.18 -34.52
C VAL A 15 19.13 19.50 -34.20
N THR A 16 19.48 20.78 -34.17
CA THR A 16 20.85 21.23 -33.86
C THR A 16 20.86 22.09 -32.61
N VAL A 17 21.72 21.76 -31.65
CA VAL A 17 21.92 22.52 -30.42
C VAL A 17 23.36 23.01 -30.36
N LYS A 18 23.56 24.33 -30.37
CA LYS A 18 24.89 24.93 -30.19
C LYS A 18 25.25 25.01 -28.72
N LEU A 19 26.24 24.24 -28.29
CA LEU A 19 26.76 24.18 -26.93
C LEU A 19 27.69 25.37 -26.66
N SER A 20 27.67 25.90 -25.44
CA SER A 20 28.63 26.93 -25.01
C SER A 20 30.03 26.34 -24.74
N ASN A 21 30.09 25.04 -24.43
CA ASN A 21 31.32 24.29 -24.23
C ASN A 21 31.15 22.86 -24.78
N PRO A 22 32.08 22.36 -25.61
CA PRO A 22 32.02 21.00 -26.15
C PRO A 22 32.10 19.89 -25.08
N SER A 23 32.56 20.18 -23.86
CA SER A 23 32.67 19.19 -22.77
C SER A 23 31.40 19.02 -21.93
N ILE A 24 30.27 19.62 -22.33
CA ILE A 24 28.99 19.47 -21.61
C ILE A 24 28.47 18.03 -21.78
N PRO A 25 28.22 17.28 -20.69
CA PRO A 25 27.62 15.96 -20.78
C PRO A 25 26.18 16.06 -21.28
N VAL A 26 25.85 15.29 -22.32
CA VAL A 26 24.51 15.20 -22.89
C VAL A 26 24.00 13.77 -22.75
N ASP A 27 22.87 13.60 -22.07
CA ASP A 27 22.18 12.32 -21.95
C ASP A 27 20.97 12.33 -22.89
N VAL A 28 21.00 11.49 -23.92
CA VAL A 28 19.90 11.34 -24.87
C VAL A 28 19.28 9.98 -24.69
N ARG A 29 17.98 9.96 -24.39
CA ARG A 29 17.22 8.73 -24.18
C ARG A 29 15.84 8.83 -24.83
N GLN A 30 15.33 7.67 -25.19
CA GLN A 30 13.97 7.53 -25.69
C GLN A 30 13.03 7.20 -24.52
N GLU A 31 12.08 8.09 -24.24
CA GLU A 31 11.02 7.90 -23.25
C GLU A 31 9.69 7.72 -24.01
N GLY A 32 9.30 6.46 -24.27
CA GLY A 32 8.11 6.13 -25.06
C GLY A 32 8.22 6.60 -26.51
N ASN A 33 7.29 7.49 -26.93
CA ASN A 33 7.25 8.08 -28.28
C ASN A 33 7.94 9.47 -28.34
N GLN A 34 8.84 9.75 -27.40
CA GLN A 34 9.53 11.03 -27.30
C GLN A 34 11.02 10.80 -27.08
N ILE A 35 11.84 11.63 -27.72
CA ILE A 35 13.29 11.67 -27.52
C ILE A 35 13.56 12.82 -26.57
N VAL A 36 14.22 12.53 -25.45
CA VAL A 36 14.57 13.51 -24.43
C VAL A 36 16.10 13.62 -24.38
N ALA A 37 16.61 14.83 -24.59
CA ALA A 37 18.01 15.17 -24.45
C ALA A 37 18.20 16.14 -23.28
N ASP A 38 18.89 15.68 -22.24
CA ASP A 38 19.22 16.44 -21.04
C ASP A 38 20.68 16.92 -21.11
N PHE A 39 20.87 18.24 -21.17
CA PHE A 39 22.17 18.89 -21.16
C PHE A 39 22.52 19.30 -19.72
N GLN A 40 23.47 18.58 -19.12
CA GLN A 40 23.80 18.73 -17.70
C GLN A 40 24.54 20.04 -17.44
N LYS A 41 24.12 20.79 -16.41
CA LYS A 41 24.69 22.09 -16.00
C LYS A 41 24.70 23.13 -17.12
N ALA A 42 23.81 23.00 -18.09
CA ALA A 42 23.63 23.95 -19.18
C ALA A 42 22.27 24.65 -19.05
N THR A 43 22.19 25.90 -19.46
CA THR A 43 20.92 26.65 -19.50
C THR A 43 20.67 27.22 -20.89
N LEU A 44 19.39 27.24 -21.28
CA LEU A 44 18.88 27.92 -22.46
C LEU A 44 18.78 29.42 -22.18
N ALA A 45 19.08 30.24 -23.18
CA ALA A 45 18.83 31.68 -23.10
C ALA A 45 17.33 31.96 -23.11
N ARG A 46 16.89 33.09 -22.54
CA ARG A 46 15.46 33.44 -22.38
C ARG A 46 14.62 33.39 -23.68
N GLY A 47 15.23 33.51 -24.87
CA GLY A 47 14.53 33.39 -26.16
C GLY A 47 14.50 31.98 -26.78
N GLN A 48 15.18 31.02 -26.15
CA GLN A 48 15.34 29.64 -26.61
C GLN A 48 14.45 28.65 -25.83
N GLU A 49 13.80 29.11 -24.76
CA GLU A 49 12.75 28.37 -24.09
C GLU A 49 11.45 28.46 -24.89
N ARG A 50 11.25 27.53 -25.81
CA ARG A 50 10.12 27.55 -26.74
C ARG A 50 9.68 26.16 -27.13
N ARG A 51 8.40 26.06 -27.44
CA ARG A 51 7.79 24.92 -28.12
C ARG A 51 7.59 25.29 -29.58
N LEU A 52 8.17 24.50 -30.48
CA LEU A 52 8.02 24.66 -31.92
C LEU A 52 7.21 23.49 -32.46
N ASP A 53 6.18 23.82 -33.24
CA ASP A 53 5.53 22.88 -34.13
C ASP A 53 6.31 22.86 -35.45
N VAL A 54 6.76 21.69 -35.86
CA VAL A 54 7.64 21.50 -37.03
C VAL A 54 7.01 20.56 -38.06
N THR A 55 5.69 20.34 -37.96
CA THR A 55 4.91 19.53 -38.91
C THR A 55 4.97 20.05 -40.34
N ASP A 56 5.01 21.37 -40.54
CA ASP A 56 5.09 22.02 -41.86
C ASP A 56 6.37 21.70 -42.65
N PHE A 57 7.42 21.21 -41.98
CA PHE A 57 8.69 20.88 -42.62
C PHE A 57 8.70 19.51 -43.30
N ALA A 58 7.59 18.76 -43.29
CA ALA A 58 7.47 17.44 -43.89
C ALA A 58 8.60 16.48 -43.44
N THR A 59 8.82 16.44 -42.12
CA THR A 59 9.78 15.54 -41.44
C THR A 59 9.03 14.61 -40.48
N PRO A 60 9.68 13.54 -39.97
CA PRO A 60 9.08 12.68 -38.95
C PRO A 60 8.83 13.37 -37.60
N VAL A 61 9.41 14.55 -37.36
CA VAL A 61 9.25 15.28 -36.09
C VAL A 61 7.97 16.10 -36.15
N MET A 62 7.10 15.96 -35.14
CA MET A 62 5.88 16.76 -35.05
C MET A 62 6.11 18.01 -34.21
N THR A 63 6.64 17.84 -32.99
CA THR A 63 6.87 18.95 -32.07
C THR A 63 8.23 18.82 -31.41
N MET A 64 8.83 19.96 -31.11
CA MET A 64 10.03 20.04 -30.26
C MET A 64 9.85 21.11 -29.20
N GLU A 65 10.35 20.86 -28.01
CA GLU A 65 10.18 21.72 -26.86
C GLU A 65 11.51 21.80 -26.10
N ALA A 66 12.01 23.02 -25.91
CA ALA A 66 13.24 23.29 -25.20
C ALA A 66 12.91 24.09 -23.94
N LEU A 67 13.30 23.59 -22.76
CA LEU A 67 12.94 24.15 -21.45
C LEU A 67 14.13 24.07 -20.50
N ASN A 68 14.25 25.02 -19.58
CA ASN A 68 15.17 24.89 -18.45
C ASN A 68 14.49 24.18 -17.29
N ARG A 69 15.06 23.07 -16.80
CA ARG A 69 14.52 22.28 -15.69
C ARG A 69 15.63 21.96 -14.68
N GLY A 70 15.52 22.48 -13.47
CA GLY A 70 16.42 22.12 -12.35
C GLY A 70 17.90 22.43 -12.60
N GLY A 71 18.23 23.51 -13.32
CA GLY A 71 19.60 23.88 -13.67
C GLY A 71 20.19 23.17 -14.90
N ASN A 72 19.39 22.32 -15.55
CA ASN A 72 19.70 21.66 -16.81
C ASN A 72 18.80 22.18 -17.94
N ALA A 73 19.29 22.13 -19.17
CA ALA A 73 18.49 22.38 -20.36
C ALA A 73 17.94 21.04 -20.85
N ARG A 74 16.63 20.93 -20.98
CA ARG A 74 15.94 19.74 -21.48
C ARG A 74 15.35 20.05 -22.85
N LEU A 75 15.68 19.22 -23.82
CA LEU A 75 15.09 19.22 -25.15
C LEU A 75 14.24 17.96 -25.30
N SER A 76 12.98 18.16 -25.63
CA SER A 76 11.98 17.13 -25.85
C SER A 76 11.55 17.16 -27.31
N ILE A 77 11.72 16.05 -28.03
CA ILE A 77 11.37 15.92 -29.45
C ILE A 77 10.33 14.82 -29.56
N ARG A 78 9.15 15.13 -30.11
CA ARG A 78 8.08 14.16 -30.34
C ARG A 78 7.95 13.85 -31.83
N PRO A 79 8.52 12.73 -32.29
CA PRO A 79 8.32 12.22 -33.64
C PRO A 79 7.04 11.38 -33.79
N ASN A 80 6.62 11.18 -35.04
CA ASN A 80 5.55 10.26 -35.41
C ASN A 80 6.10 8.82 -35.50
N PRO A 81 5.59 7.84 -34.74
CA PRO A 81 6.01 6.45 -34.82
C PRO A 81 5.61 5.75 -36.13
N PRO A 82 6.39 4.78 -36.62
CA PRO A 82 7.70 4.36 -36.12
C PRO A 82 8.83 5.30 -36.61
N PHE A 83 9.89 5.46 -35.82
CA PHE A 83 11.03 6.34 -36.11
C PHE A 83 12.35 5.72 -35.63
N GLU A 84 13.46 6.08 -36.27
CA GLU A 84 14.82 5.87 -35.78
C GLU A 84 15.46 7.23 -35.53
N TYR A 85 16.37 7.30 -34.56
CA TYR A 85 17.15 8.51 -34.31
C TYR A 85 18.64 8.21 -34.14
N MET A 86 19.45 9.20 -34.50
CA MET A 86 20.89 9.21 -34.25
C MET A 86 21.24 10.53 -33.58
N ALA A 87 22.02 10.47 -32.51
CA ALA A 87 22.52 11.64 -31.80
C ALA A 87 24.04 11.62 -31.81
N TYR A 88 24.65 12.71 -32.26
CA TYR A 88 26.10 12.85 -32.29
C TYR A 88 26.51 14.30 -32.08
N GLN A 89 27.75 14.49 -31.62
CA GLN A 89 28.32 15.81 -31.38
C GLN A 89 29.48 16.06 -32.33
N ALA A 90 29.46 17.20 -33.00
CA ALA A 90 30.56 17.70 -33.81
C ALA A 90 31.02 19.06 -33.25
N ASN A 91 32.15 19.06 -32.54
CA ASN A 91 32.68 20.23 -31.83
C ASN A 91 31.67 20.84 -30.85
N ASP A 92 31.23 22.08 -31.09
CA ASP A 92 30.26 22.83 -30.31
C ASP A 92 28.80 22.60 -30.77
N LEU A 93 28.56 21.74 -31.76
CA LEU A 93 27.22 21.46 -32.27
C LEU A 93 26.79 20.03 -31.92
N TYR A 94 25.68 19.91 -31.19
CA TYR A 94 25.02 18.64 -30.92
C TYR A 94 23.87 18.44 -31.91
N VAL A 95 23.86 17.31 -32.61
CA VAL A 95 22.91 17.03 -33.69
C VAL A 95 22.09 15.79 -33.34
N ILE A 96 20.77 15.91 -33.40
CA ILE A 96 19.83 14.79 -33.28
C ILE A 96 19.09 14.69 -34.61
N GLU A 97 19.36 13.61 -35.35
CA GLU A 97 18.71 13.29 -36.60
C GLU A 97 17.61 12.26 -36.36
N VAL A 98 16.40 12.55 -36.82
CA VAL A 98 15.26 11.63 -36.76
C VAL A 98 14.83 11.30 -38.17
N ARG A 99 14.86 10.00 -38.49
CA ARG A 99 14.51 9.45 -39.79
C ARG A 99 13.38 8.42 -39.64
N PRO A 100 12.51 8.25 -40.64
CA PRO A 100 11.62 7.11 -40.65
C PRO A 100 12.48 5.82 -40.66
N PRO A 101 12.09 4.76 -39.95
CA PRO A 101 12.84 3.51 -39.96
C PRO A 101 12.94 3.05 -41.39
N GLN A 102 14.13 2.65 -41.81
CA GLN A 102 14.26 1.92 -43.06
C GLN A 102 13.59 0.57 -42.80
N LYS A 103 12.39 0.35 -43.35
CA LYS A 103 11.80 -0.99 -43.36
C LYS A 103 12.86 -1.94 -43.92
N SER A 104 13.27 -2.91 -43.11
CA SER A 104 14.19 -3.93 -43.58
C SER A 104 13.51 -4.68 -44.73
N LYS A 105 14.27 -5.18 -45.71
CA LYS A 105 13.71 -6.03 -46.77
C LYS A 105 12.83 -7.15 -46.18
N GLU A 106 13.21 -7.69 -45.01
CA GLU A 106 12.48 -8.72 -44.27
C GLU A 106 11.11 -8.26 -43.71
N GLU A 107 10.93 -7.00 -43.32
CA GLU A 107 9.63 -6.47 -42.86
C GLU A 107 8.70 -6.15 -44.05
N GLU A 108 9.25 -5.64 -45.16
CA GLU A 108 8.50 -5.52 -46.42
C GLU A 108 8.10 -6.90 -46.97
N ASP A 109 8.96 -7.91 -46.85
CA ASP A 109 8.68 -9.30 -47.25
C ASP A 109 7.60 -9.96 -46.36
N LYS A 110 7.59 -9.65 -45.06
CA LYS A 110 6.54 -10.10 -44.11
C LYS A 110 5.20 -9.42 -44.39
N GLU A 111 5.16 -8.11 -44.64
CA GLU A 111 3.91 -7.43 -45.03
C GLU A 111 3.39 -7.94 -46.40
N ALA A 112 4.28 -8.24 -47.34
CA ALA A 112 3.94 -8.82 -48.64
C ALA A 112 3.49 -10.30 -48.58
N GLN A 113 3.80 -11.02 -47.50
CA GLN A 113 3.25 -12.36 -47.22
C GLN A 113 1.77 -12.31 -46.80
N PHE A 114 1.34 -11.25 -46.09
CA PHE A 114 -0.02 -11.13 -45.58
C PHE A 114 -0.96 -10.33 -46.49
N ASP A 115 -0.43 -9.41 -47.30
CA ASP A 115 -1.19 -8.67 -48.32
C ASP A 115 -0.48 -8.75 -49.69
N PRO A 116 -0.88 -9.69 -50.57
CA PRO A 116 -0.19 -9.94 -51.84
C PRO A 116 -0.29 -8.78 -52.84
N SER A 117 -1.09 -7.74 -52.56
CA SER A 117 -1.24 -6.56 -53.42
C SER A 117 -0.17 -5.48 -53.21
N LYS A 118 0.64 -5.58 -52.15
CA LYS A 118 1.66 -4.58 -51.77
C LYS A 118 3.10 -4.96 -52.12
N LYS A 119 3.32 -6.08 -52.81
CA LYS A 119 4.66 -6.53 -53.21
C LYS A 119 5.24 -5.55 -54.24
N LYS A 120 6.35 -4.88 -53.90
CA LYS A 120 7.08 -4.02 -54.84
C LYS A 120 7.94 -4.90 -55.76
N TYR A 121 7.71 -4.79 -57.06
CA TYR A 121 8.51 -5.47 -58.07
C TYR A 121 9.64 -4.55 -58.52
N THR A 122 10.86 -5.07 -58.54
CA THR A 122 12.11 -4.30 -58.75
C THR A 122 12.98 -4.85 -59.89
N GLY A 123 12.51 -5.89 -60.57
CA GLY A 123 13.25 -6.51 -61.67
C GLY A 123 13.33 -5.64 -62.93
N ASP A 124 14.34 -5.91 -63.74
CA ASP A 124 14.50 -5.30 -65.07
C ASP A 124 13.24 -5.49 -65.93
N LEU A 125 12.91 -4.43 -66.67
CA LEU A 125 11.71 -4.36 -67.50
C LEU A 125 11.85 -5.27 -68.72
N LEU A 126 10.85 -6.12 -68.92
CA LEU A 126 10.81 -7.08 -70.00
C LEU A 126 9.50 -6.95 -70.77
N SER A 127 9.57 -7.20 -72.08
CA SER A 127 8.39 -7.32 -72.94
C SER A 127 8.43 -8.66 -73.66
N LEU A 128 7.44 -9.51 -73.43
CA LEU A 128 7.32 -10.85 -74.00
C LEU A 128 5.96 -11.01 -74.66
N ASN A 129 5.91 -11.71 -75.79
CA ASN A 129 4.66 -12.10 -76.42
C ASN A 129 4.76 -13.56 -76.83
N PHE A 130 4.02 -14.40 -76.11
CA PHE A 130 4.03 -15.84 -76.27
C PHE A 130 2.60 -16.33 -76.48
N GLN A 131 2.42 -17.14 -77.52
CA GLN A 131 1.18 -17.83 -77.82
C GLN A 131 1.45 -19.32 -77.73
N ASP A 132 0.73 -20.00 -76.85
CA ASP A 132 0.75 -21.45 -76.67
C ASP A 132 2.15 -22.06 -76.43
N ILE A 133 2.93 -21.47 -75.52
CA ILE A 133 4.29 -21.95 -75.19
C ILE A 133 4.28 -22.72 -73.88
N GLU A 134 5.07 -23.79 -73.79
CA GLU A 134 5.24 -24.57 -72.57
C GLU A 134 5.80 -23.72 -71.42
N VAL A 135 5.23 -23.86 -70.22
CA VAL A 135 5.64 -23.08 -69.04
C VAL A 135 7.13 -23.27 -68.72
N ARG A 136 7.68 -24.47 -68.96
CA ARG A 136 9.12 -24.77 -68.80
C ARG A 136 9.99 -23.90 -69.71
N ALA A 137 9.60 -23.77 -70.98
CA ALA A 137 10.34 -22.96 -71.95
C ALA A 137 10.30 -21.47 -71.56
N ILE A 138 9.17 -20.98 -71.05
CA ILE A 138 9.04 -19.59 -70.56
C ILE A 138 9.95 -19.35 -69.35
N LEU A 139 9.95 -20.28 -68.38
CA LEU A 139 10.80 -20.17 -67.19
C LEU A 139 12.30 -20.24 -67.54
N GLN A 140 12.68 -21.02 -68.55
CA GLN A 140 14.05 -21.07 -69.06
C GLN A 140 14.47 -19.76 -69.73
N ILE A 141 13.61 -19.18 -70.58
CA ILE A 141 13.88 -17.88 -71.21
C ILE A 141 14.01 -16.78 -70.14
N LEU A 142 13.20 -16.83 -69.08
CA LEU A 142 13.33 -15.92 -67.93
C LEU A 142 14.64 -16.15 -67.15
N ALA A 143 15.06 -17.40 -66.97
CA ALA A 143 16.35 -17.73 -66.36
C ALA A 143 17.53 -17.17 -67.16
N ASP A 144 17.50 -17.37 -68.48
CA ASP A 144 18.54 -16.90 -69.41
C ASP A 144 18.61 -15.37 -69.46
N PHE A 145 17.46 -14.69 -69.37
CA PHE A 145 17.39 -13.23 -69.34
C PHE A 145 17.86 -12.62 -68.02
N THR A 146 17.53 -13.24 -66.89
CA THR A 146 17.84 -12.72 -65.55
C THR A 146 19.18 -13.21 -65.00
N GLY A 147 19.81 -14.19 -65.66
CA GLY A 147 21.04 -14.85 -65.18
C GLY A 147 20.83 -15.71 -63.93
N LEU A 148 19.59 -16.03 -63.58
CA LEU A 148 19.26 -16.82 -62.38
C LEU A 148 19.30 -18.32 -62.68
N ASN A 149 19.86 -19.10 -61.76
CA ASN A 149 19.85 -20.55 -61.88
C ASN A 149 18.48 -21.10 -61.45
N ILE A 150 17.61 -21.39 -62.42
CA ILE A 150 16.28 -21.94 -62.18
C ILE A 150 16.27 -23.45 -62.47
N VAL A 151 15.81 -24.24 -61.49
CA VAL A 151 15.58 -25.68 -61.62
C VAL A 151 14.08 -25.94 -61.61
N VAL A 152 13.55 -26.46 -62.71
CA VAL A 152 12.12 -26.73 -62.89
C VAL A 152 11.86 -28.22 -62.74
N SER A 153 10.99 -28.60 -61.80
CA SER A 153 10.58 -30.01 -61.60
C SER A 153 9.94 -30.60 -62.87
N ASP A 154 10.12 -31.89 -63.11
CA ASP A 154 9.52 -32.62 -64.24
C ASP A 154 7.98 -32.64 -64.17
N SER A 155 7.42 -32.43 -62.97
CA SER A 155 5.99 -32.33 -62.68
C SER A 155 5.33 -31.08 -63.25
N VAL A 156 6.11 -30.07 -63.70
CA VAL A 156 5.56 -28.83 -64.26
C VAL A 156 5.08 -29.08 -65.70
N LYS A 157 3.76 -29.11 -65.87
CA LYS A 157 3.09 -29.33 -67.17
C LYS A 157 2.11 -28.19 -67.51
N GLY A 158 2.00 -27.90 -68.80
CA GLY A 158 1.01 -26.97 -69.34
C GLY A 158 1.59 -25.94 -70.30
N ASN A 159 0.71 -25.41 -71.14
CA ASN A 159 0.95 -24.29 -72.04
C ASN A 159 0.42 -22.99 -71.43
N LEU A 160 1.06 -21.87 -71.74
CA LEU A 160 0.60 -20.54 -71.31
C LEU A 160 0.71 -19.59 -72.50
N THR A 161 -0.37 -18.82 -72.70
CA THR A 161 -0.37 -17.67 -73.62
C THR A 161 -0.27 -16.42 -72.76
N LEU A 162 0.75 -15.60 -73.00
CA LEU A 162 1.07 -14.43 -72.18
C LEU A 162 1.59 -13.31 -73.07
N ARG A 163 1.05 -12.10 -72.86
CA ARG A 163 1.56 -10.87 -73.48
C ARG A 163 1.88 -9.88 -72.38
N LEU A 164 3.16 -9.59 -72.19
CA LEU A 164 3.68 -8.62 -71.24
C LEU A 164 4.32 -7.48 -72.00
N GLN A 165 4.00 -6.25 -71.63
CA GLN A 165 4.62 -5.05 -72.18
C GLN A 165 5.15 -4.20 -71.03
N ASN A 166 6.46 -3.99 -71.01
CA ASN A 166 7.14 -3.17 -70.02
C ASN A 166 6.84 -3.58 -68.57
N VAL A 167 6.95 -4.88 -68.28
CA VAL A 167 6.66 -5.47 -66.96
C VAL A 167 7.98 -5.95 -66.33
N PRO A 168 8.26 -5.63 -65.05
CA PRO A 168 9.39 -6.22 -64.31
C PRO A 168 9.40 -7.75 -64.35
N TRP A 169 10.57 -8.38 -64.54
CA TRP A 169 10.65 -9.84 -64.67
C TRP A 169 10.16 -10.62 -63.44
N ASP A 170 10.30 -10.05 -62.24
CA ASP A 170 9.85 -10.63 -60.97
C ASP A 170 8.31 -10.59 -60.86
N GLN A 171 7.68 -9.55 -61.41
CA GLN A 171 6.23 -9.49 -61.58
C GLN A 171 5.75 -10.49 -62.63
N ALA A 172 6.47 -10.60 -63.75
CA ALA A 172 6.19 -11.58 -64.79
C ALA A 172 6.25 -13.02 -64.26
N LEU A 173 7.29 -13.34 -63.48
CA LEU A 173 7.47 -14.64 -62.84
C LEU A 173 6.34 -14.94 -61.85
N ASP A 174 5.96 -13.99 -60.99
CA ASP A 174 4.86 -14.17 -60.03
C ASP A 174 3.52 -14.43 -60.74
N ILE A 175 3.23 -13.72 -61.84
CA ILE A 175 2.04 -13.95 -62.66
C ILE A 175 2.03 -15.39 -63.21
N ILE A 176 3.15 -15.84 -63.78
CA ILE A 176 3.28 -17.19 -64.35
C ILE A 176 3.09 -18.26 -63.26
N LEU A 177 3.73 -18.09 -62.10
CA LEU A 177 3.63 -19.02 -60.98
C LEU A 177 2.18 -19.12 -60.48
N ARG A 178 1.49 -17.98 -60.29
CA ARG A 178 0.10 -17.96 -59.81
C ARG A 178 -0.90 -18.53 -60.82
N THR A 179 -0.78 -18.20 -62.10
CA THR A 179 -1.71 -18.69 -63.14
C THR A 179 -1.66 -20.21 -63.29
N LYS A 180 -0.52 -20.84 -62.97
CA LYS A 180 -0.31 -22.28 -63.09
C LYS A 180 -0.19 -23.03 -61.75
N GLY A 181 -0.43 -22.35 -60.62
CA GLY A 181 -0.41 -22.98 -59.29
C GLY A 181 0.97 -23.50 -58.86
N LEU A 182 2.04 -22.88 -59.36
CA LEU A 182 3.42 -23.23 -59.06
C LEU A 182 3.94 -22.39 -57.88
N ALA A 183 4.84 -22.97 -57.10
CA ALA A 183 5.55 -22.26 -56.04
C ALA A 183 7.05 -22.23 -56.35
N MET A 184 7.70 -21.12 -56.00
CA MET A 184 9.15 -20.98 -56.07
C MET A 184 9.74 -21.09 -54.66
N ARG A 185 10.86 -21.80 -54.53
CA ARG A 185 11.69 -21.82 -53.32
C ARG A 185 13.12 -21.45 -53.68
N GLN A 186 13.63 -20.42 -53.04
CA GLN A 186 15.01 -20.01 -53.20
C GLN A 186 15.87 -20.66 -52.12
N ASN A 187 16.81 -21.50 -52.55
CA ASN A 187 17.85 -22.05 -51.68
C ASN A 187 19.20 -21.48 -52.13
N GLY A 188 19.61 -20.36 -51.54
CA GLY A 188 20.83 -19.66 -51.91
C GLY A 188 20.78 -19.12 -53.34
N ASN A 189 21.67 -19.62 -54.20
CA ASN A 189 21.86 -19.18 -55.59
C ASN A 189 20.97 -19.93 -56.61
N VAL A 190 20.15 -20.88 -56.16
CA VAL A 190 19.30 -21.70 -57.04
C VAL A 190 17.83 -21.52 -56.65
N ILE A 191 16.99 -21.30 -57.66
CA ILE A 191 15.53 -21.21 -57.51
C ILE A 191 14.91 -22.50 -57.99
N PHE A 192 14.24 -23.22 -57.09
CA PHE A 192 13.49 -24.43 -57.41
C PHE A 192 12.02 -24.07 -57.66
N ILE A 193 11.49 -24.46 -58.81
CA ILE A 193 10.09 -24.23 -59.19
C ILE A 193 9.39 -25.57 -59.38
N ALA A 194 8.33 -25.80 -58.61
CA ALA A 194 7.52 -27.02 -58.65
C ALA A 194 6.06 -26.70 -58.31
N PRO A 195 5.11 -27.63 -58.55
CA PRO A 195 3.73 -27.48 -58.10
C PRO A 195 3.67 -27.23 -56.59
N THR A 196 2.74 -26.38 -56.16
CA THR A 196 2.62 -25.96 -54.74
C THR A 196 2.53 -27.15 -53.77
N GLU A 197 1.85 -28.22 -54.16
CA GLU A 197 1.70 -29.44 -53.36
C GLU A 197 3.02 -30.18 -53.12
N GLU A 198 3.89 -30.25 -54.13
CA GLU A 198 5.19 -30.93 -54.05
C GLU A 198 6.14 -30.17 -53.12
N VAL A 199 6.12 -28.84 -53.20
CA VAL A 199 6.92 -27.96 -52.32
C VAL A 199 6.44 -28.07 -50.88
N ALA A 200 5.12 -28.04 -50.64
CA ALA A 200 4.54 -28.17 -49.31
C ALA A 200 4.83 -29.55 -48.68
N ALA A 201 4.77 -30.63 -49.46
CA ALA A 201 5.09 -31.97 -49.00
C ALA A 201 6.57 -32.10 -48.59
N ARG A 202 7.49 -31.53 -49.38
CA ARG A 202 8.92 -31.54 -49.08
C ARG A 202 9.28 -30.69 -47.87
N GLU A 203 8.66 -29.53 -47.71
CA GLU A 203 8.84 -28.68 -46.52
C GLU A 203 8.33 -29.39 -45.25
N LYS A 204 7.21 -30.11 -45.34
CA LYS A 204 6.73 -30.93 -44.23
C LYS A 204 7.75 -32.02 -43.86
N LEU A 205 8.31 -32.73 -44.84
CA LEU A 205 9.36 -33.72 -44.61
C LEU A 205 10.65 -33.11 -44.04
N ASP A 206 11.06 -31.93 -44.52
CA ASP A 206 12.23 -31.23 -43.99
C ASP A 206 12.01 -30.78 -42.55
N LEU A 207 10.82 -30.30 -42.18
CA LEU A 207 10.47 -29.95 -40.81
C LEU A 207 10.36 -31.19 -39.90
N GLU A 208 9.82 -32.29 -40.42
CA GLU A 208 9.77 -33.58 -39.71
C GLU A 208 11.19 -34.14 -39.50
N SER A 209 12.06 -34.07 -40.49
CA SER A 209 13.46 -34.50 -40.36
C SER A 209 14.23 -33.66 -39.35
N ARG A 210 13.98 -32.34 -39.29
CA ARG A 210 14.56 -31.47 -38.25
C ARG A 210 14.05 -31.85 -36.85
N LYS A 211 12.76 -32.20 -36.71
CA LYS A 211 12.20 -32.69 -35.44
C LYS A 211 12.80 -34.03 -35.03
N THR A 212 12.93 -34.99 -35.94
CA THR A 212 13.56 -36.29 -35.63
C THR A 212 15.03 -36.15 -35.28
N VAL A 213 15.77 -35.25 -35.95
CA VAL A 213 17.16 -34.93 -35.56
C VAL A 213 17.21 -34.38 -34.14
N GLN A 214 16.30 -33.47 -33.75
CA GLN A 214 16.22 -32.96 -32.37
C GLN A 214 15.86 -34.06 -31.35
N GLU A 215 15.00 -35.01 -31.72
CA GLU A 215 14.65 -36.17 -30.87
C GLU A 215 15.81 -37.17 -30.74
N LEU A 216 16.70 -37.25 -31.73
CA LEU A 216 17.86 -38.15 -31.71
C LEU A 216 19.05 -37.62 -30.89
N ILE A 217 19.01 -36.37 -30.43
CA ILE A 217 20.06 -35.81 -29.57
C ILE A 217 20.01 -36.51 -28.19
N PRO A 218 21.14 -37.04 -27.68
CA PRO A 218 21.17 -37.68 -26.38
C PRO A 218 20.95 -36.68 -25.24
N LEU A 219 20.12 -37.08 -24.27
CA LEU A 219 19.88 -36.32 -23.04
C LEU A 219 21.14 -36.38 -22.15
N ARG A 220 21.49 -35.25 -21.54
CA ARG A 220 22.55 -35.16 -20.53
C ARG A 220 21.93 -34.77 -19.18
N THR A 221 22.48 -35.36 -18.12
CA THR A 221 22.13 -34.98 -16.75
C THR A 221 23.22 -34.08 -16.19
N GLU A 222 22.82 -32.93 -15.66
CA GLU A 222 23.70 -31.98 -14.99
C GLU A 222 23.16 -31.64 -13.61
N ILE A 223 24.07 -31.45 -12.65
CA ILE A 223 23.76 -31.03 -11.29
C ILE A 223 24.16 -29.56 -11.16
N ILE A 224 23.18 -28.72 -10.84
CA ILE A 224 23.36 -27.28 -10.65
C ILE A 224 23.13 -26.98 -9.17
N GLN A 225 24.14 -26.40 -8.52
CA GLN A 225 24.05 -25.99 -7.12
C GLN A 225 23.34 -24.65 -6.99
N VAL A 226 22.41 -24.54 -6.04
CA VAL A 226 21.65 -23.31 -5.73
C VAL A 226 22.09 -22.80 -4.35
N ASN A 227 22.41 -21.51 -4.24
CA ASN A 227 23.03 -20.94 -3.03
C ASN A 227 22.05 -20.16 -2.15
N TYR A 228 21.18 -19.34 -2.75
CA TYR A 228 20.29 -18.42 -2.03
C TYR A 228 18.82 -18.83 -2.12
N ALA A 229 18.38 -19.24 -3.31
CA ALA A 229 17.02 -19.72 -3.53
C ALA A 229 16.84 -21.19 -3.10
N LYS A 230 15.60 -21.61 -2.86
CA LYS A 230 15.28 -23.02 -2.64
C LYS A 230 15.19 -23.75 -3.98
N ALA A 231 15.93 -24.85 -4.11
CA ALA A 231 15.91 -25.69 -5.31
C ALA A 231 14.49 -26.21 -5.63
N ALA A 232 13.68 -26.52 -4.61
CA ALA A 232 12.30 -26.94 -4.80
C ALA A 232 11.46 -25.88 -5.53
N ASP A 233 11.54 -24.62 -5.10
CA ASP A 233 10.79 -23.51 -5.71
C ASP A 233 11.24 -23.29 -7.16
N LEU A 234 12.55 -23.33 -7.44
CA LEU A 234 13.09 -23.22 -8.78
C LEU A 234 12.66 -24.38 -9.69
N ALA A 235 12.64 -25.62 -9.18
CA ALA A 235 12.16 -26.77 -9.94
C ALA A 235 10.68 -26.63 -10.34
N THR A 236 9.83 -26.08 -9.44
CA THR A 236 8.43 -25.82 -9.80
C THR A 236 8.28 -24.73 -10.86
N LEU A 237 9.14 -23.70 -10.85
CA LEU A 237 9.16 -22.66 -11.87
C LEU A 237 9.61 -23.18 -13.23
N LEU A 238 10.65 -24.04 -13.26
CA LEU A 238 11.16 -24.65 -14.49
C LEU A 238 10.20 -25.68 -15.10
N LYS A 239 9.42 -26.38 -14.26
CA LYS A 239 8.36 -27.31 -14.71
C LYS A 239 7.07 -26.64 -15.15
N ARG A 240 6.87 -25.36 -14.80
CA ARG A 240 5.63 -24.66 -15.13
C ARG A 240 5.53 -24.49 -16.65
N LYS A 241 4.67 -25.30 -17.27
CA LYS A 241 4.27 -25.12 -18.67
C LYS A 241 3.35 -23.90 -18.75
N ASN A 242 3.82 -22.80 -19.35
CA ASN A 242 2.96 -21.67 -19.66
C ASN A 242 2.00 -22.08 -20.77
N VAL A 243 0.74 -22.33 -20.41
CA VAL A 243 -0.35 -22.59 -21.36
C VAL A 243 -0.98 -21.24 -21.70
N GLU A 244 -0.31 -20.45 -22.54
CA GLU A 244 -0.94 -19.32 -23.20
C GLU A 244 -1.02 -19.59 -24.71
N LYS A 245 -2.26 -19.66 -25.22
CA LYS A 245 -2.64 -19.68 -26.65
C LYS A 245 -1.78 -20.60 -27.54
N GLY A 246 -1.90 -21.92 -27.33
CA GLY A 246 -1.53 -22.94 -28.32
C GLY A 246 -0.03 -23.12 -28.58
N SER A 247 0.84 -22.42 -27.83
CA SER A 247 2.30 -22.56 -27.91
C SER A 247 2.81 -23.04 -26.56
N GLU A 248 3.14 -24.32 -26.41
CA GLU A 248 3.78 -24.85 -25.20
C GLU A 248 5.23 -24.32 -25.10
N GLN A 249 5.40 -23.09 -24.60
CA GLN A 249 6.73 -22.56 -24.31
C GLN A 249 7.17 -23.02 -22.92
N SER A 250 7.72 -24.22 -22.87
CA SER A 250 8.47 -24.74 -21.73
C SER A 250 9.96 -24.43 -21.92
N VAL A 251 10.65 -23.99 -20.86
CA VAL A 251 12.11 -23.83 -20.87
C VAL A 251 12.79 -25.19 -21.10
N LEU A 252 12.19 -26.26 -20.58
CA LEU A 252 12.60 -27.64 -20.78
C LEU A 252 12.07 -28.19 -22.12
N SER A 253 12.82 -29.10 -22.73
CA SER A 253 12.33 -29.86 -23.89
C SER A 253 11.18 -30.79 -23.50
N PRO A 254 10.42 -31.32 -24.48
CA PRO A 254 9.35 -32.28 -24.20
C PRO A 254 9.81 -33.55 -23.45
N ARG A 255 11.10 -33.88 -23.52
CA ARG A 255 11.74 -35.04 -22.88
C ARG A 255 12.58 -34.65 -21.66
N GLY A 256 12.65 -33.35 -21.36
CA GLY A 256 13.41 -32.82 -20.25
C GLY A 256 12.70 -33.04 -18.91
N ASP A 257 13.47 -33.31 -17.86
CA ASP A 257 12.96 -33.35 -16.50
C ASP A 257 13.93 -32.63 -15.55
N VAL A 258 13.38 -32.10 -14.46
CA VAL A 258 14.11 -31.38 -13.42
C VAL A 258 13.69 -31.94 -12.07
N VAL A 259 14.64 -32.30 -11.22
CA VAL A 259 14.35 -32.76 -9.86
C VAL A 259 15.18 -31.94 -8.89
N ALA A 260 14.56 -31.46 -7.82
CA ALA A 260 15.28 -30.83 -6.72
C ALA A 260 15.69 -31.90 -5.70
N ASP A 261 16.97 -31.93 -5.34
CA ASP A 261 17.45 -32.62 -4.15
C ASP A 261 17.45 -31.62 -2.98
N GLU A 262 16.44 -31.71 -2.11
CA GLU A 262 16.29 -30.83 -0.95
C GLU A 262 17.41 -30.97 0.07
N ARG A 263 18.04 -32.15 0.18
CA ARG A 263 19.10 -32.41 1.17
C ARG A 263 20.37 -31.62 0.84
N THR A 264 20.67 -31.47 -0.45
CA THR A 264 21.88 -30.77 -0.92
C THR A 264 21.59 -29.42 -1.58
N ASN A 265 20.32 -29.01 -1.65
CA ASN A 265 19.83 -27.83 -2.37
C ASN A 265 20.36 -27.76 -3.82
N ASN A 266 20.37 -28.92 -4.50
CA ASN A 266 20.83 -29.05 -5.87
C ASN A 266 19.66 -29.28 -6.82
N LEU A 267 19.75 -28.71 -8.02
CA LEU A 267 18.86 -28.98 -9.15
C LEU A 267 19.51 -30.02 -10.05
N ILE A 268 18.86 -31.18 -10.20
CA ILE A 268 19.26 -32.23 -11.13
C ILE A 268 18.44 -32.02 -12.41
N VAL A 269 19.07 -31.53 -13.46
CA VAL A 269 18.43 -31.23 -14.75
C VAL A 269 18.85 -32.30 -15.75
N LYS A 270 17.88 -32.93 -16.40
CA LYS A 270 18.11 -33.91 -17.47
C LYS A 270 17.46 -33.41 -18.75
N ASP A 271 18.25 -32.92 -19.70
CA ASP A 271 17.74 -32.39 -20.96
C ASP A 271 18.80 -32.40 -22.09
N VAL A 272 18.44 -31.90 -23.28
CA VAL A 272 19.32 -31.62 -24.41
C VAL A 272 20.38 -30.57 -23.99
N PRO A 273 21.65 -30.69 -24.41
CA PRO A 273 22.73 -29.80 -23.97
C PRO A 273 22.42 -28.29 -24.08
N ASP A 274 21.77 -27.88 -25.17
CA ASP A 274 21.41 -26.47 -25.40
C ASP A 274 20.40 -25.96 -24.34
N LYS A 275 19.44 -26.80 -23.94
CA LYS A 275 18.46 -26.46 -22.90
C LYS A 275 19.05 -26.48 -21.50
N VAL A 276 19.98 -27.39 -21.22
CA VAL A 276 20.71 -27.40 -19.94
C VAL A 276 21.52 -26.10 -19.75
N ALA A 277 22.16 -25.60 -20.82
CA ALA A 277 22.88 -24.32 -20.77
C ALA A 277 21.93 -23.13 -20.52
N GLU A 278 20.78 -23.10 -21.20
CA GLU A 278 19.74 -22.07 -20.97
C GLU A 278 19.20 -22.09 -19.53
N VAL A 279 18.96 -23.29 -18.98
CA VAL A 279 18.53 -23.46 -17.57
C VAL A 279 19.61 -22.98 -16.61
N ARG A 280 20.89 -23.29 -16.86
CA ARG A 280 22.02 -22.82 -16.03
C ARG A 280 22.10 -21.29 -16.02
N ASP A 281 22.01 -20.66 -17.18
CA ASP A 281 22.03 -19.19 -17.30
C ASP A 281 20.82 -18.55 -16.62
N LEU A 282 19.66 -19.20 -16.65
CA LEU A 282 18.46 -18.73 -15.95
C LEU A 282 18.61 -18.87 -14.42
N VAL A 283 19.09 -20.00 -13.93
CA VAL A 283 19.30 -20.24 -12.49
C VAL A 283 20.30 -19.24 -11.91
N THR A 284 21.41 -18.97 -12.61
CA THR A 284 22.41 -17.98 -12.14
C THR A 284 21.86 -16.55 -12.06
N LYS A 285 20.90 -16.18 -12.91
CA LYS A 285 20.22 -14.87 -12.86
C LYS A 285 19.16 -14.79 -11.76
N LEU A 286 18.54 -15.92 -11.41
CA LEU A 286 17.49 -16.00 -10.37
C LEU A 286 18.05 -16.20 -8.96
N ASP A 287 19.22 -16.84 -8.82
CA ASP A 287 19.87 -17.12 -7.54
C ASP A 287 20.60 -15.88 -6.98
N LEU A 288 19.83 -14.84 -6.65
CA LEU A 288 20.32 -13.62 -6.02
C LEU A 288 19.99 -13.62 -4.52
N PRO A 289 20.87 -13.07 -3.66
CA PRO A 289 20.57 -12.93 -2.24
C PRO A 289 19.36 -12.02 -2.01
N ALA A 290 18.40 -12.50 -1.22
CA ALA A 290 17.25 -11.70 -0.85
C ALA A 290 17.67 -10.49 -0.01
N LYS A 291 17.22 -9.30 -0.40
CA LYS A 291 17.38 -8.09 0.42
C LYS A 291 16.59 -8.24 1.72
N GLN A 292 17.11 -7.68 2.80
CA GLN A 292 16.45 -7.68 4.11
C GLN A 292 15.95 -6.27 4.45
N VAL A 293 14.82 -6.21 5.15
CA VAL A 293 14.23 -4.98 5.65
C VAL A 293 14.06 -5.10 7.16
N MET A 294 14.52 -4.08 7.87
CA MET A 294 14.17 -3.84 9.27
C MET A 294 12.95 -2.92 9.30
N ILE A 295 11.96 -3.27 10.12
CA ILE A 295 10.77 -2.47 10.35
C ILE A 295 10.80 -2.03 11.81
N ASP A 296 10.88 -0.71 12.01
CA ASP A 296 10.72 -0.07 13.32
C ASP A 296 9.33 0.54 13.40
N SER A 297 8.52 0.07 14.33
CA SER A 297 7.19 0.62 14.60
C SER A 297 7.20 1.31 15.95
N ARG A 298 6.56 2.48 16.05
CA ARG A 298 6.39 3.22 17.29
C ARG A 298 4.93 3.46 17.53
N ILE A 299 4.45 3.02 18.67
CA ILE A 299 3.07 3.17 19.09
C ILE A 299 3.09 4.10 20.28
N VAL A 300 2.48 5.27 20.12
CA VAL A 300 2.38 6.30 21.15
C VAL A 300 0.92 6.35 21.61
N ILE A 301 0.70 6.15 22.90
CA ILE A 301 -0.59 6.33 23.54
C ILE A 301 -0.45 7.49 24.51
N ALA A 302 -1.15 8.59 24.23
CA ALA A 302 -1.24 9.74 25.11
C ALA A 302 -2.61 9.78 25.79
N SER A 303 -2.61 10.15 27.06
CA SER A 303 -3.76 10.07 27.93
C SER A 303 -3.81 11.35 28.78
N ASP A 304 -4.89 12.15 28.67
CA ASP A 304 -5.08 13.41 29.40
C ASP A 304 -6.46 13.39 30.07
N ASP A 305 -6.45 13.26 31.40
CA ASP A 305 -7.62 13.18 32.26
C ASP A 305 -7.73 14.42 33.13
N PHE A 306 -8.90 15.05 33.11
CA PHE A 306 -9.22 16.21 33.93
C PHE A 306 -10.56 16.01 34.62
N ALA A 307 -10.60 16.13 35.94
CA ALA A 307 -11.85 16.15 36.69
C ALA A 307 -11.89 17.36 37.65
N ARG A 308 -13.08 17.96 37.77
CA ARG A 308 -13.35 19.06 38.68
C ARG A 308 -14.73 18.90 39.29
N ASP A 309 -14.75 18.81 40.61
CA ASP A 309 -15.96 18.66 41.41
C ASP A 309 -16.03 19.77 42.46
N ILE A 310 -17.21 20.38 42.60
CA ILE A 310 -17.50 21.35 43.65
C ILE A 310 -18.80 20.93 44.33
N GLY A 311 -18.78 20.87 45.66
CA GLY A 311 -19.90 20.41 46.48
C GLY A 311 -20.10 21.27 47.71
N VAL A 312 -21.31 21.24 48.25
CA VAL A 312 -21.73 22.06 49.39
C VAL A 312 -22.51 21.24 50.38
N ARG A 313 -22.27 21.49 51.66
CA ARG A 313 -23.18 21.10 52.73
C ARG A 313 -23.68 22.34 53.46
N PHE A 314 -24.97 22.36 53.73
CA PHE A 314 -25.60 23.47 54.41
C PHE A 314 -26.66 22.93 55.37
N GLY A 315 -26.65 23.42 56.61
CA GLY A 315 -27.59 23.02 57.65
C GLY A 315 -28.02 24.22 58.47
N VAL A 316 -29.28 24.23 58.88
CA VAL A 316 -29.80 25.19 59.85
C VAL A 316 -30.55 24.39 60.89
N SER A 317 -30.13 24.53 62.14
CA SER A 317 -30.87 23.99 63.30
C SER A 317 -31.25 25.12 64.22
N GLY A 318 -32.45 25.11 64.77
CA GLY A 318 -32.86 26.16 65.68
C GLY A 318 -34.12 25.82 66.45
N VAL A 319 -34.28 26.50 67.58
CA VAL A 319 -35.45 26.39 68.44
C VAL A 319 -35.97 27.79 68.69
N GLY A 320 -37.20 28.06 68.30
CA GLY A 320 -37.88 29.33 68.50
C GLY A 320 -39.04 29.18 69.49
N THR A 321 -39.25 30.19 70.31
CA THR A 321 -40.45 30.33 71.14
C THR A 321 -41.21 31.57 70.73
N ASN A 322 -42.53 31.43 70.57
CA ASN A 322 -43.42 32.58 70.37
C ASN A 322 -44.69 32.34 71.20
N GLY A 323 -44.81 33.06 72.32
CA GLY A 323 -45.85 32.82 73.32
C GLY A 323 -45.82 31.35 73.80
N ASN A 324 -46.93 30.64 73.61
CA ASN A 324 -47.09 29.24 73.99
C ASN A 324 -46.65 28.24 72.91
N THR A 325 -46.10 28.70 71.78
CA THR A 325 -45.65 27.83 70.69
C THR A 325 -44.13 27.69 70.69
N VAL A 326 -43.65 26.45 70.69
CA VAL A 326 -42.23 26.13 70.47
C VAL A 326 -42.09 25.45 69.10
N SER A 327 -41.21 26.00 68.27
CA SER A 327 -40.91 25.47 66.94
C SER A 327 -39.45 25.02 66.89
N THR A 328 -39.22 23.81 66.42
CA THR A 328 -37.88 23.31 66.11
C THR A 328 -37.72 23.20 64.60
N VAL A 329 -36.56 23.61 64.09
CA VAL A 329 -36.18 23.44 62.68
C VAL A 329 -34.82 22.78 62.62
N SER A 330 -34.65 21.87 61.67
CA SER A 330 -33.36 21.26 61.35
C SER A 330 -33.32 20.90 59.86
N GLY A 331 -32.16 20.50 59.34
CA GLY A 331 -31.99 20.10 57.94
C GLY A 331 -32.76 18.84 57.54
N GLY A 332 -32.99 17.92 58.48
CA GLY A 332 -33.75 16.68 58.24
C GLY A 332 -34.81 16.42 59.31
N LEU A 333 -35.83 15.65 58.94
CA LEU A 333 -36.92 15.26 59.87
C LEU A 333 -36.40 14.48 61.08
N ASN A 334 -35.39 13.62 60.88
CA ASN A 334 -34.73 12.87 61.95
C ASN A 334 -34.07 13.82 62.95
N ALA A 335 -33.32 14.81 62.47
CA ALA A 335 -32.68 15.80 63.33
C ALA A 335 -33.72 16.67 64.07
N THR A 336 -34.80 17.09 63.41
CA THR A 336 -35.90 17.82 64.07
C THR A 336 -36.56 16.98 65.16
N ASN A 337 -36.77 15.68 64.93
CA ASN A 337 -37.31 14.76 65.91
C ASN A 337 -36.35 14.53 67.09
N SER A 338 -35.03 14.46 66.84
CA SER A 338 -34.01 14.37 67.89
C SER A 338 -33.94 15.63 68.74
N MET A 339 -34.09 16.82 68.15
CA MET A 339 -34.21 18.07 68.91
C MET A 339 -35.48 18.09 69.78
N LEU A 340 -36.59 17.53 69.27
CA LEU A 340 -37.88 17.53 69.96
C LEU A 340 -37.89 16.55 71.15
N THR A 341 -37.45 15.32 70.92
CA THR A 341 -37.58 14.19 71.85
C THR A 341 -36.34 13.91 72.68
N GLY A 342 -35.21 14.52 72.31
CA GLY A 342 -33.91 14.27 72.95
C GLY A 342 -33.31 12.89 72.63
N LYS A 343 -33.86 12.16 71.67
CA LYS A 343 -33.44 10.80 71.28
C LYS A 343 -32.89 10.80 69.86
N GLU A 344 -31.69 10.26 69.68
CA GLU A 344 -31.16 9.98 68.34
C GLU A 344 -31.70 8.63 67.83
N PRO A 345 -32.01 8.50 66.52
CA PRO A 345 -32.39 7.22 65.94
C PRO A 345 -31.19 6.25 65.91
N ASP A 346 -31.41 4.99 66.28
CA ASP A 346 -30.45 3.90 66.06
C ASP A 346 -30.31 3.58 64.56
N GLU A 347 -29.23 2.91 64.16
CA GLU A 347 -28.91 2.54 62.76
C GLU A 347 -30.04 1.75 62.06
N SER A 348 -30.96 1.14 62.82
CA SER A 348 -32.13 0.40 62.31
C SER A 348 -33.42 1.24 62.19
N GLY A 349 -33.39 2.55 62.47
CA GLY A 349 -34.56 3.45 62.39
C GLY A 349 -35.67 3.19 63.42
N SER A 350 -35.45 2.26 64.36
CA SER A 350 -36.28 2.10 65.55
C SER A 350 -35.75 3.04 66.64
N ASN A 351 -36.63 3.86 67.20
CA ASN A 351 -36.27 4.76 68.29
C ASN A 351 -35.71 3.99 69.51
N ILE A 352 -34.98 4.76 70.35
CA ILE A 352 -34.58 4.52 71.74
C ILE A 352 -33.12 4.04 71.94
N THR A 353 -32.19 4.99 71.95
CA THR A 353 -31.13 5.07 72.96
C THR A 353 -31.19 6.45 73.63
N GLY A 354 -32.11 6.59 74.60
CA GLY A 354 -32.08 7.75 75.50
C GLY A 354 -30.93 7.59 76.50
N ILE A 355 -30.29 8.70 76.87
CA ILE A 355 -29.54 8.78 78.13
C ILE A 355 -30.53 8.39 79.24
N PRO A 356 -30.27 7.37 80.09
CA PRO A 356 -31.20 7.02 81.15
C PRO A 356 -31.33 8.19 82.14
N GLY A 357 -32.53 8.76 82.26
CA GLY A 357 -32.91 9.56 83.43
C GLY A 357 -33.21 11.04 83.24
N ASP A 358 -33.22 11.61 82.03
CA ASP A 358 -33.67 12.99 81.84
C ASP A 358 -34.21 13.21 80.42
N ASP A 359 -35.44 13.72 80.29
CA ASP A 359 -36.07 14.04 78.99
C ASP A 359 -35.43 15.33 78.43
N VAL A 360 -34.17 15.27 77.98
CA VAL A 360 -33.36 16.46 77.60
C VAL A 360 -33.73 17.06 76.22
N GLY A 361 -34.84 16.62 75.63
CA GLY A 361 -35.38 17.21 74.39
C GLY A 361 -36.14 18.52 74.66
N VAL A 362 -36.41 19.28 73.60
CA VAL A 362 -37.18 20.54 73.68
C VAL A 362 -38.52 20.36 74.39
N VAL A 363 -39.22 19.23 74.16
CA VAL A 363 -40.50 18.93 74.82
C VAL A 363 -40.30 18.63 76.31
N GLY A 364 -39.30 17.83 76.66
CA GLY A 364 -39.05 17.49 78.07
C GLY A 364 -38.57 18.70 78.88
N ASN A 365 -37.72 19.55 78.30
CA ASN A 365 -37.32 20.82 78.92
C ASN A 365 -38.53 21.73 79.17
N LEU A 366 -39.44 21.84 78.20
CA LEU A 366 -40.64 22.67 78.34
C LEU A 366 -41.56 22.17 79.46
N VAL A 367 -41.71 20.84 79.59
CA VAL A 367 -42.51 20.22 80.67
C VAL A 367 -41.85 20.39 82.04
N ASN A 368 -40.53 20.24 82.12
CA ASN A 368 -39.80 20.21 83.40
C ASN A 368 -39.40 21.61 83.91
N THR A 369 -39.13 22.57 83.03
CA THR A 369 -38.56 23.88 83.39
C THR A 369 -39.40 25.06 82.92
N GLY A 370 -40.42 24.83 82.08
CA GLY A 370 -41.19 25.89 81.44
C GLY A 370 -40.45 26.63 80.32
N GLN A 371 -39.23 26.20 79.97
CA GLN A 371 -38.42 26.75 78.88
C GLN A 371 -37.92 25.60 77.98
N PRO A 372 -37.78 25.78 76.66
CA PRO A 372 -37.34 24.70 75.76
C PRO A 372 -35.82 24.46 75.75
N TYR A 373 -35.06 25.27 76.49
CA TYR A 373 -33.60 25.24 76.51
C TYR A 373 -33.08 24.51 77.75
N PRO A 374 -31.92 23.82 77.67
CA PRO A 374 -31.02 23.72 76.50
C PRO A 374 -31.50 22.70 75.45
N ALA A 375 -31.53 23.10 74.18
CA ALA A 375 -31.87 22.17 73.09
C ALA A 375 -30.67 21.33 72.67
N ILE A 376 -30.88 20.04 72.42
CA ILE A 376 -29.82 19.16 71.90
C ILE A 376 -29.47 19.58 70.47
N ILE A 377 -28.17 19.57 70.17
CA ILE A 377 -27.66 19.73 68.80
C ILE A 377 -27.61 18.33 68.17
N PRO A 378 -28.38 18.04 67.11
CA PRO A 378 -28.35 16.73 66.46
C PRO A 378 -26.99 16.44 65.82
N ALA A 379 -26.72 15.16 65.55
CA ALA A 379 -25.58 14.73 64.77
C ALA A 379 -25.46 15.48 63.42
N LEU A 380 -24.22 15.78 63.02
CA LEU A 380 -23.92 16.58 61.82
C LEU A 380 -24.54 15.98 60.55
N ARG A 381 -24.57 14.65 60.41
CA ARG A 381 -25.10 13.98 59.21
C ARG A 381 -26.58 14.30 58.97
N ASP A 382 -27.36 14.46 60.03
CA ASP A 382 -28.82 14.55 59.96
C ASP A 382 -29.33 16.00 60.01
N ARG A 383 -28.50 16.94 60.47
CA ARG A 383 -28.87 18.36 60.58
C ARG A 383 -28.60 19.20 59.33
N LEU A 384 -27.96 18.61 58.31
CA LEU A 384 -27.72 19.24 57.02
C LEU A 384 -28.98 19.15 56.15
N GLY A 385 -29.47 20.29 55.65
CA GLY A 385 -30.59 20.36 54.69
C GLY A 385 -30.13 20.23 53.24
N VAL A 386 -28.87 20.57 52.96
CA VAL A 386 -28.17 20.26 51.71
C VAL A 386 -26.95 19.43 52.09
N ASN A 387 -26.83 18.24 51.50
CA ASN A 387 -25.69 17.36 51.73
C ASN A 387 -25.17 16.83 50.40
N LEU A 388 -24.50 17.70 49.64
CA LEU A 388 -23.92 17.40 48.34
C LEU A 388 -22.38 17.56 48.36
N PRO A 389 -21.66 16.81 49.22
CA PRO A 389 -20.21 16.94 49.34
C PRO A 389 -19.50 16.36 48.12
N VAL A 390 -18.24 16.79 47.93
CA VAL A 390 -17.29 16.11 47.05
C VAL A 390 -16.15 15.53 47.88
N ALA A 391 -15.54 14.43 47.40
CA ALA A 391 -14.41 13.81 48.07
C ALA A 391 -13.15 14.67 47.84
N GLY A 392 -12.85 15.57 48.76
CA GLY A 392 -11.73 16.51 48.61
C GLY A 392 -11.54 17.40 49.84
N PRO A 393 -10.58 18.33 49.80
CA PRO A 393 -10.45 19.34 50.85
C PRO A 393 -11.73 20.16 50.97
N SER A 394 -12.07 20.50 52.21
CA SER A 394 -13.23 21.33 52.50
C SER A 394 -12.90 22.42 53.52
N ILE A 395 -13.68 23.49 53.46
CA ILE A 395 -13.70 24.58 54.43
C ILE A 395 -15.08 24.57 55.06
N ALA A 396 -15.12 24.37 56.38
CA ALA A 396 -16.34 24.37 57.17
C ALA A 396 -16.41 25.59 58.08
N LEU A 397 -17.60 26.16 58.22
CA LEU A 397 -17.95 27.25 59.11
C LEU A 397 -19.22 26.88 59.86
N ALA A 398 -19.20 27.04 61.17
CA ALA A 398 -20.39 26.95 62.00
C ALA A 398 -20.62 28.28 62.72
N ILE A 399 -21.80 28.87 62.56
CA ILE A 399 -22.21 30.10 63.26
C ILE A 399 -23.26 29.72 64.30
N LEU A 400 -22.96 29.99 65.57
CA LEU A 400 -23.80 29.64 66.70
C LEU A 400 -24.39 30.90 67.34
N GLY A 401 -25.71 30.91 67.49
CA GLY A 401 -26.46 31.89 68.29
C GLY A 401 -27.11 31.22 69.51
N SER A 402 -27.79 32.00 70.35
CA SER A 402 -28.48 31.47 71.55
C SER A 402 -29.61 30.49 71.24
N ASN A 403 -30.14 30.52 70.01
CA ASN A 403 -31.30 29.75 69.59
C ASN A 403 -31.18 29.12 68.19
N TYR A 404 -30.04 29.26 67.52
CA TYR A 404 -29.80 28.69 66.20
C TYR A 404 -28.34 28.29 65.99
N LEU A 405 -28.13 27.39 65.03
CA LEU A 405 -26.85 26.93 64.53
C LEU A 405 -26.94 26.86 63.01
N VAL A 406 -25.99 27.49 62.33
CA VAL A 406 -25.85 27.42 60.87
C VAL A 406 -24.54 26.71 60.55
N ASP A 407 -24.63 25.61 59.79
CA ASP A 407 -23.49 24.90 59.23
C ASP A 407 -23.34 25.23 57.75
N LEU A 408 -22.11 25.52 57.33
CA LEU A 408 -21.74 25.66 55.94
C LEU A 408 -20.41 24.94 55.71
N GLU A 409 -20.38 24.00 54.78
CA GLU A 409 -19.16 23.36 54.31
C GLU A 409 -19.07 23.50 52.79
N LEU A 410 -17.97 24.09 52.31
CA LEU A 410 -17.62 24.12 50.90
C LEU A 410 -16.54 23.08 50.65
N SER A 411 -16.78 22.16 49.74
CA SER A 411 -15.84 21.12 49.33
C SER A 411 -15.51 21.27 47.85
N ALA A 412 -14.24 21.13 47.49
CA ALA A 412 -13.80 21.24 46.12
C ALA A 412 -12.65 20.28 45.83
N LEU A 413 -12.69 19.63 44.67
CA LEU A 413 -11.65 18.76 44.16
C LEU A 413 -11.37 19.12 42.70
N GLN A 414 -10.11 19.26 42.33
CA GLN A 414 -9.68 19.25 40.94
C GLN A 414 -8.51 18.27 40.81
N THR A 415 -8.61 17.34 39.87
CA THR A 415 -7.56 16.37 39.54
C THR A 415 -7.19 16.50 38.07
N GLU A 416 -5.89 16.41 37.80
CA GLU A 416 -5.33 16.39 36.45
C GLU A 416 -4.35 15.22 36.39
N GLY A 417 -4.54 14.34 35.41
CA GLY A 417 -3.71 13.16 35.18
C GLY A 417 -3.22 13.16 33.75
N LYS A 418 -1.90 13.08 33.55
CA LYS A 418 -1.29 12.95 32.23
C LYS A 418 -0.45 11.69 32.19
N GLY A 419 -0.58 10.95 31.10
CA GLY A 419 0.15 9.72 30.85
C GLY A 419 0.57 9.63 29.40
N GLU A 420 1.78 9.14 29.16
CA GLU A 420 2.30 8.84 27.84
C GLU A 420 2.93 7.43 27.89
N ILE A 421 2.53 6.58 26.96
CA ILE A 421 3.06 5.22 26.81
C ILE A 421 3.63 5.10 25.41
N LEU A 422 4.92 4.80 25.33
CA LEU A 422 5.63 4.55 24.08
C LEU A 422 6.04 3.08 23.99
N SER A 423 5.67 2.41 22.89
CA SER A 423 6.08 1.04 22.59
C SER A 423 6.80 0.99 21.24
N ASN A 424 7.97 0.35 21.18
CA ASN A 424 8.83 0.29 19.98
C ASN A 424 9.12 -1.16 19.51
N PRO A 425 8.14 -1.89 18.95
CA PRO A 425 8.41 -3.19 18.36
C PRO A 425 9.28 -3.08 17.09
N ARG A 426 10.33 -3.90 17.01
CA ARG A 426 11.25 -3.96 15.87
C ARG A 426 11.36 -5.39 15.35
N VAL A 427 11.31 -5.56 14.03
CA VAL A 427 11.46 -6.87 13.38
C VAL A 427 12.27 -6.75 12.10
N VAL A 428 13.10 -7.76 11.82
CA VAL A 428 13.85 -7.87 10.56
C VAL A 428 13.30 -9.05 9.78
N THR A 429 13.07 -8.87 8.48
CA THR A 429 12.61 -9.95 7.60
C THR A 429 13.17 -9.80 6.20
N ALA A 430 13.15 -10.89 5.45
CA ALA A 430 13.51 -10.88 4.03
C ALA A 430 12.38 -10.25 3.20
N ASP A 431 12.73 -9.76 2.01
CA ASP A 431 11.78 -9.30 1.01
C ASP A 431 10.69 -10.37 0.73
N LEU A 432 9.43 -9.94 0.63
CA LEU A 432 8.25 -10.78 0.44
C LEU A 432 7.96 -11.82 1.56
N LYS A 433 8.68 -11.77 2.69
CA LYS A 433 8.48 -12.71 3.80
C LYS A 433 7.75 -12.07 4.97
N LYS A 434 6.60 -12.67 5.33
CA LYS A 434 5.82 -12.30 6.52
C LYS A 434 6.63 -12.52 7.81
N ALA A 435 6.65 -11.51 8.66
CA ALA A 435 7.20 -11.58 10.01
C ALA A 435 6.20 -11.05 11.04
N THR A 436 6.30 -11.56 12.26
CA THR A 436 5.40 -11.20 13.36
C THR A 436 6.19 -11.11 14.66
N ILE A 437 5.93 -10.05 15.43
CA ILE A 437 6.42 -9.87 16.80
C ILE A 437 5.22 -9.69 17.72
N ILE A 438 5.22 -10.42 18.83
CA ILE A 438 4.13 -10.48 19.80
C ILE A 438 4.71 -10.26 21.20
N GLN A 439 4.08 -9.39 21.98
CA GLN A 439 4.43 -9.14 23.37
C GLN A 439 3.16 -8.99 24.20
N GLY A 440 3.00 -9.75 25.28
CA GLY A 440 1.89 -9.52 26.20
C GLY A 440 1.72 -10.65 27.19
N ARG A 441 0.48 -10.81 27.68
CA ARG A 441 0.14 -11.80 28.70
C ARG A 441 -1.21 -12.44 28.38
N GLN A 442 -1.47 -13.59 28.99
CA GLN A 442 -2.77 -14.25 28.89
C GLN A 442 -3.58 -14.03 30.16
N ILE A 443 -4.86 -13.73 30.01
CA ILE A 443 -5.82 -13.51 31.10
C ILE A 443 -6.67 -14.78 31.23
N PRO A 444 -6.70 -15.43 32.41
CA PRO A 444 -7.56 -16.59 32.65
C PRO A 444 -9.02 -16.17 32.84
N TYR A 445 -9.94 -16.89 32.20
CA TYR A 445 -11.38 -16.79 32.34
C TYR A 445 -11.93 -18.13 32.84
N SER A 446 -12.66 -18.12 33.93
CA SER A 446 -13.39 -19.29 34.40
C SER A 446 -14.70 -19.40 33.65
N VAL A 447 -14.90 -20.49 32.93
CA VAL A 447 -16.19 -20.85 32.32
C VAL A 447 -16.76 -22.07 33.04
N VAL A 448 -18.02 -21.97 33.43
CA VAL A 448 -18.75 -23.11 34.03
C VAL A 448 -19.38 -23.90 32.89
N SER A 449 -19.00 -25.15 32.73
CA SER A 449 -19.57 -26.12 31.80
C SER A 449 -20.25 -27.27 32.59
N GLU A 450 -21.02 -28.13 31.92
CA GLU A 450 -21.67 -29.30 32.55
C GLU A 450 -20.67 -30.26 33.22
N ASP A 451 -19.41 -30.29 32.76
CA ASP A 451 -18.31 -31.09 33.31
C ASP A 451 -17.52 -30.43 34.45
N GLY A 452 -17.86 -29.19 34.85
CA GLY A 452 -17.17 -28.43 35.89
C GLY A 452 -16.65 -27.06 35.46
N THR A 453 -15.79 -26.45 36.29
CA THR A 453 -15.20 -25.13 36.01
C THR A 453 -13.91 -25.28 35.20
N ASN A 454 -13.94 -24.90 33.93
CA ASN A 454 -12.77 -24.89 33.05
C ASN A 454 -12.16 -23.49 32.98
N THR A 455 -10.83 -23.40 32.95
CA THR A 455 -10.12 -22.11 32.81
C THR A 455 -9.67 -21.93 31.36
N LEU A 456 -10.17 -20.91 30.68
CA LEU A 456 -9.80 -20.51 29.33
C LEU A 456 -8.88 -19.29 29.35
N PHE A 457 -7.77 -19.33 28.64
CA PHE A 457 -6.87 -18.19 28.53
C PHE A 457 -7.23 -17.33 27.31
N ARG A 458 -7.34 -16.02 27.50
CA ARG A 458 -7.47 -15.04 26.41
C ARG A 458 -6.26 -14.13 26.37
N ASP A 459 -5.81 -13.86 25.16
CA ASP A 459 -4.60 -13.10 24.91
C ASP A 459 -4.83 -11.59 25.02
N ALA A 460 -3.97 -10.90 25.77
CA ALA A 460 -3.86 -9.45 25.78
C ALA A 460 -2.44 -9.07 25.31
N LEU A 461 -2.31 -8.88 24.00
CA LEU A 461 -1.03 -8.79 23.29
C LEU A 461 -0.91 -7.48 22.51
N LEU A 462 0.32 -6.97 22.44
CA LEU A 462 0.80 -6.12 21.37
C LEU A 462 1.32 -7.03 20.25
N LYS A 463 0.73 -6.94 19.06
CA LYS A 463 1.13 -7.71 17.88
C LYS A 463 1.44 -6.75 16.73
N LEU A 464 2.63 -6.88 16.16
CA LEU A 464 3.00 -6.28 14.88
C LEU A 464 3.25 -7.41 13.89
N GLU A 465 2.52 -7.39 12.80
CA GLU A 465 2.64 -8.33 11.69
C GLU A 465 2.89 -7.53 10.41
N VAL A 466 3.95 -7.88 9.68
CA VAL A 466 4.39 -7.14 8.50
C VAL A 466 4.83 -8.08 7.39
N THR A 467 4.46 -7.75 6.16
CA THR A 467 5.03 -8.35 4.94
C THR A 467 5.59 -7.21 4.08
N PRO A 468 6.91 -7.03 4.01
CA PRO A 468 7.51 -5.99 3.19
C PRO A 468 7.74 -6.45 1.75
N GLN A 469 7.76 -5.49 0.84
CA GLN A 469 8.16 -5.64 -0.54
C GLN A 469 9.01 -4.45 -0.96
N ILE A 470 10.24 -4.72 -1.38
CA ILE A 470 11.16 -3.70 -1.90
C ILE A 470 10.86 -3.46 -3.38
N THR A 471 10.71 -2.19 -3.73
CA THR A 471 10.50 -1.75 -5.11
C THR A 471 11.84 -1.38 -5.78
N PRO A 472 11.91 -1.34 -7.12
CA PRO A 472 13.16 -1.02 -7.83
C PRO A 472 13.75 0.36 -7.53
N ASP A 473 12.95 1.30 -7.03
CA ASP A 473 13.38 2.65 -6.63
C ASP A 473 13.71 2.75 -5.12
N ASP A 474 14.04 1.63 -4.48
CA ASP A 474 14.41 1.52 -3.06
C ASP A 474 13.32 2.01 -2.08
N ARG A 475 12.05 2.02 -2.49
CA ARG A 475 10.91 2.19 -1.57
C ARG A 475 10.42 0.84 -1.05
N VAL A 476 9.80 0.84 0.13
CA VAL A 476 9.27 -0.37 0.76
C VAL A 476 7.76 -0.26 0.84
N ARG A 477 7.07 -1.15 0.12
CA ARG A 477 5.64 -1.41 0.29
C ARG A 477 5.47 -2.39 1.43
N MET A 478 4.59 -2.12 2.39
CA MET A 478 4.38 -2.99 3.54
C MET A 478 2.90 -3.22 3.75
N ASP A 479 2.53 -4.50 3.88
CA ASP A 479 1.25 -4.90 4.47
C ASP A 479 1.44 -4.98 5.97
N LEU A 480 0.77 -4.10 6.71
CA LEU A 480 0.94 -3.92 8.16
C LEU A 480 -0.36 -4.23 8.89
N MET A 481 -0.27 -5.07 9.89
CA MET A 481 -1.32 -5.32 10.88
C MET A 481 -0.72 -5.06 12.26
N VAL A 482 -1.22 -4.03 12.92
CA VAL A 482 -0.82 -3.64 14.28
C VAL A 482 -2.03 -3.78 15.18
N SER A 483 -1.94 -4.62 16.21
CA SER A 483 -2.99 -4.74 17.23
C SER A 483 -2.42 -4.54 18.63
N LYS A 484 -3.20 -3.89 19.49
CA LYS A 484 -2.91 -3.66 20.90
C LYS A 484 -4.15 -4.01 21.70
N ASP A 485 -4.03 -5.09 22.46
CA ASP A 485 -5.08 -5.58 23.34
C ASP A 485 -4.68 -5.33 24.80
N GLU A 486 -5.59 -4.74 25.58
CA GLU A 486 -5.37 -4.37 26.98
C GLU A 486 -6.51 -4.87 27.88
N PRO A 487 -6.23 -5.27 29.13
CA PRO A 487 -7.30 -5.60 30.09
C PRO A 487 -8.14 -4.36 30.38
N GLY A 488 -9.43 -4.43 30.09
CA GLY A 488 -10.43 -3.42 30.43
C GLY A 488 -11.03 -3.63 31.82
N PRO A 489 -12.03 -2.82 32.21
CA PRO A 489 -12.66 -2.90 33.53
C PRO A 489 -13.34 -4.26 33.76
N PRO A 490 -13.47 -4.69 35.03
CA PRO A 490 -14.20 -5.90 35.38
C PRO A 490 -15.68 -5.75 35.02
N VAL A 491 -16.21 -6.73 34.30
CA VAL A 491 -17.62 -6.87 33.95
C VAL A 491 -18.24 -8.02 34.75
N PRO A 492 -19.47 -7.85 35.26
CA PRO A 492 -20.18 -8.90 35.97
C PRO A 492 -20.54 -10.04 35.01
N GLN A 493 -20.33 -11.29 35.43
CA GLN A 493 -20.73 -12.47 34.67
C GLN A 493 -22.08 -13.00 35.14
N ALA A 494 -22.85 -13.57 34.20
CA ALA A 494 -24.15 -14.20 34.48
C ALA A 494 -24.05 -15.36 35.50
N THR A 495 -22.89 -16.01 35.57
CA THR A 495 -22.60 -17.17 36.42
C THR A 495 -22.14 -16.80 37.84
N GLY A 496 -22.11 -15.50 38.18
CA GLY A 496 -21.52 -14.98 39.41
C GLY A 496 -20.01 -14.72 39.27
N GLY A 497 -19.52 -13.64 39.89
CA GLY A 497 -18.14 -13.18 39.78
C GLY A 497 -17.92 -12.08 38.74
N THR A 498 -16.68 -11.59 38.65
CA THR A 498 -16.26 -10.54 37.71
C THR A 498 -15.14 -11.04 36.83
N ALA A 499 -15.22 -10.78 35.53
CA ALA A 499 -14.12 -11.03 34.60
C ALA A 499 -13.68 -9.72 33.95
N LEU A 500 -12.40 -9.60 33.62
CA LEU A 500 -11.90 -8.42 32.94
C LEU A 500 -12.43 -8.39 31.50
N SER A 501 -12.89 -7.25 31.03
CA SER A 501 -13.09 -7.04 29.59
C SER A 501 -11.72 -6.92 28.88
N ILE A 502 -11.68 -7.00 27.55
CA ILE A 502 -10.47 -6.74 26.77
C ILE A 502 -10.77 -5.59 25.82
N GLU A 503 -10.03 -4.51 25.96
CA GLU A 503 -10.06 -3.39 25.03
C GLU A 503 -9.10 -3.69 23.88
N LYS A 504 -9.61 -3.66 22.65
CA LYS A 504 -8.85 -4.02 21.44
C LYS A 504 -8.73 -2.82 20.52
N ARG A 505 -7.50 -2.50 20.11
CA ARG A 505 -7.18 -1.45 19.14
C ARG A 505 -6.39 -2.09 17.99
N GLU A 506 -6.91 -2.03 16.77
CA GLU A 506 -6.31 -2.72 15.61
C GLU A 506 -6.32 -1.84 14.36
N VAL A 507 -5.22 -1.86 13.60
CA VAL A 507 -5.05 -1.17 12.33
C VAL A 507 -4.45 -2.14 11.31
N THR A 508 -5.14 -2.33 10.20
CA THR A 508 -4.67 -3.09 9.04
C THR A 508 -4.60 -2.18 7.83
N THR A 509 -3.42 -1.99 7.27
CA THR A 509 -3.19 -1.06 6.16
C THR A 509 -2.06 -1.52 5.25
N GLN A 510 -2.06 -1.02 4.02
CA GLN A 510 -0.96 -1.17 3.09
C GLN A 510 -0.40 0.22 2.78
N VAL A 511 0.90 0.41 2.97
CA VAL A 511 1.57 1.69 2.74
C VAL A 511 2.85 1.52 1.93
N LEU A 512 3.21 2.56 1.16
CA LEU A 512 4.48 2.66 0.45
C LEU A 512 5.29 3.79 1.09
N VAL A 513 6.49 3.46 1.57
CA VAL A 513 7.33 4.38 2.33
C VAL A 513 8.74 4.38 1.75
N ASN A 514 9.42 5.52 1.78
CA ASN A 514 10.81 5.60 1.37
C ASN A 514 11.73 4.91 2.40
N ASN A 515 12.86 4.39 1.93
CA ASN A 515 13.84 3.75 2.80
C ASN A 515 14.40 4.74 3.85
N GLY A 516 14.21 4.41 5.13
CA GLY A 516 14.69 5.18 6.28
C GLY A 516 13.79 6.34 6.70
N GLU A 517 12.67 6.57 6.03
CA GLU A 517 11.70 7.60 6.38
C GLU A 517 10.57 7.04 7.26
N THR A 518 10.05 7.87 8.16
CA THR A 518 8.94 7.52 9.05
C THR A 518 7.63 8.02 8.46
N VAL A 519 6.64 7.13 8.36
CA VAL A 519 5.26 7.48 8.01
C VAL A 519 4.34 7.32 9.22
N VAL A 520 3.35 8.19 9.33
CA VAL A 520 2.22 8.01 10.25
C VAL A 520 1.18 7.14 9.55
N LEU A 521 0.96 5.93 10.04
CA LEU A 521 -0.04 5.01 9.47
C LEU A 521 -1.46 5.47 9.77
N GLY A 522 -1.64 6.14 10.91
CA GLY A 522 -2.91 6.62 11.41
C GLY A 522 -2.92 6.69 12.93
N GLY A 523 -4.11 6.98 13.46
CA GLY A 523 -4.34 7.07 14.88
C GLY A 523 -5.82 7.11 15.23
N VAL A 524 -6.13 6.92 16.51
CA VAL A 524 -7.49 7.06 17.05
C VAL A 524 -7.46 8.13 18.13
N PHE A 525 -8.28 9.16 17.97
CA PHE A 525 -8.50 10.19 18.98
C PHE A 525 -9.89 10.02 19.58
N GLU A 526 -9.97 9.84 20.88
CA GLU A 526 -11.20 9.71 21.64
C GLU A 526 -11.26 10.79 22.72
N GLN A 527 -12.42 11.45 22.83
CA GLN A 527 -12.69 12.42 23.88
C GLN A 527 -14.05 12.19 24.50
N THR A 528 -14.06 11.92 25.80
CA THR A 528 -15.28 11.74 26.60
C THR A 528 -15.43 12.92 27.54
N LYS A 529 -16.56 13.63 27.45
CA LYS A 529 -16.91 14.76 28.33
C LYS A 529 -18.17 14.41 29.12
N THR A 530 -18.05 14.42 30.44
CA THR A 530 -19.16 14.15 31.36
C THR A 530 -19.40 15.39 32.21
N ASN A 531 -20.63 15.92 32.15
CA ASN A 531 -21.08 17.01 33.01
C ASN A 531 -22.23 16.48 33.87
N ASN A 532 -22.02 16.39 35.19
CA ASN A 532 -23.04 16.01 36.15
C ASN A 532 -23.41 17.23 37.02
N GLN A 533 -24.70 17.48 37.18
CA GLN A 533 -25.22 18.57 38.00
C GLN A 533 -26.34 18.04 38.90
N GLU A 534 -26.07 18.04 40.20
CA GLU A 534 -27.04 17.72 41.24
C GLU A 534 -27.45 19.04 41.90
N LYS A 535 -28.75 19.36 42.00
CA LYS A 535 -29.20 20.61 42.59
C LYS A 535 -30.50 20.46 43.36
N VAL A 536 -30.69 21.30 44.38
CA VAL A 536 -31.99 21.46 45.03
C VAL A 536 -32.91 22.22 44.07
N PRO A 537 -34.11 21.70 43.74
CA PRO A 537 -35.07 22.41 42.89
C PRO A 537 -35.40 23.81 43.46
N LEU A 538 -35.60 24.79 42.59
CA LEU A 538 -35.83 26.21 42.92
C LEU A 538 -34.59 26.93 43.49
N LEU A 539 -34.02 26.45 44.60
CA LEU A 539 -32.92 27.11 45.31
C LEU A 539 -31.59 27.07 44.54
N GLY A 540 -31.34 26.01 43.77
CA GLY A 540 -30.14 25.87 42.94
C GLY A 540 -30.09 26.82 41.74
N ASP A 541 -31.22 27.42 41.34
CA ASP A 541 -31.32 28.28 40.16
C ASP A 541 -31.27 29.79 40.49
N ILE A 542 -31.11 30.16 41.77
CA ILE A 542 -30.97 31.56 42.19
C ILE A 542 -29.62 32.11 41.68
N PRO A 543 -29.59 33.28 41.01
CA PRO A 543 -28.33 33.91 40.61
C PRO A 543 -27.40 34.12 41.81
N LEU A 544 -26.11 33.82 41.64
CA LEU A 544 -25.05 33.91 42.65
C LEU A 544 -25.18 32.91 43.83
N LEU A 545 -26.35 32.83 44.46
CA LEU A 545 -26.60 31.99 45.64
C LEU A 545 -26.87 30.51 45.30
N GLY A 546 -27.30 30.21 44.08
CA GLY A 546 -27.60 28.85 43.64
C GLY A 546 -26.40 27.90 43.72
N TYR A 547 -25.17 28.42 43.68
CA TYR A 547 -23.94 27.64 43.89
C TYR A 547 -23.86 26.97 45.27
N LEU A 548 -24.58 27.48 46.28
CA LEU A 548 -24.65 26.89 47.62
C LEU A 548 -25.65 25.72 47.71
N PHE A 549 -26.44 25.51 46.66
CA PHE A 549 -27.52 24.52 46.61
C PHE A 549 -27.34 23.52 45.45
N GLN A 550 -26.14 23.45 44.87
CA GLN A 550 -25.83 22.53 43.78
C GLN A 550 -24.42 21.95 43.92
N ARG A 551 -24.25 20.76 43.35
CA ARG A 551 -22.96 20.10 43.12
C ARG A 551 -22.74 19.96 41.62
N ASN A 552 -21.61 20.48 41.18
CA ASN A 552 -21.22 20.48 39.77
C ASN A 552 -19.97 19.61 39.62
N GLY A 553 -20.10 18.53 38.85
CA GLY A 553 -18.99 17.67 38.45
C GLY A 553 -18.73 17.76 36.95
N LYS A 554 -17.48 18.01 36.58
CA LYS A 554 -17.02 18.02 35.19
C LYS A 554 -15.84 17.08 35.05
N SER A 555 -15.94 16.12 34.14
CA SER A 555 -14.86 15.20 33.81
C SER A 555 -14.62 15.22 32.30
N THR A 556 -13.36 15.26 31.90
CA THR A 556 -12.91 15.16 30.51
C THR A 556 -11.78 14.15 30.45
N ALA A 557 -11.97 13.07 29.71
CA ALA A 557 -10.94 12.09 29.41
C ALA A 557 -10.61 12.17 27.92
N LYS A 558 -9.33 12.34 27.59
CA LYS A 558 -8.82 12.29 26.22
C LYS A 558 -7.84 11.12 26.09
N ARG A 559 -7.96 10.40 24.98
CA ARG A 559 -7.07 9.30 24.61
C ARG A 559 -6.67 9.50 23.16
N GLU A 560 -5.38 9.41 22.89
CA GLU A 560 -4.83 9.50 21.54
C GLU A 560 -3.87 8.34 21.32
N LEU A 561 -4.10 7.58 20.25
CA LEU A 561 -3.23 6.52 19.77
C LEU A 561 -2.64 6.96 18.44
N LEU A 562 -1.32 6.98 18.31
CA LEU A 562 -0.61 7.24 17.06
C LEU A 562 0.32 6.08 16.74
N ILE A 563 0.34 5.65 15.48
CA ILE A 563 1.20 4.57 15.00
C ILE A 563 2.12 5.09 13.90
N PHE A 564 3.42 5.01 14.16
CA PHE A 564 4.49 5.38 13.25
C PHE A 564 5.22 4.14 12.77
N VAL A 565 5.60 4.09 11.50
CA VAL A 565 6.43 3.01 10.96
C VAL A 565 7.57 3.56 10.12
N THR A 566 8.75 2.97 10.31
CA THR A 566 9.98 3.31 9.60
C THR A 566 10.61 2.03 9.05
N PRO A 567 10.56 1.78 7.72
CA PRO A 567 11.30 0.70 7.11
C PRO A 567 12.74 1.11 6.82
N GLN A 568 13.68 0.19 6.99
CA GLN A 568 15.09 0.37 6.66
C GLN A 568 15.61 -0.86 5.91
N ILE A 569 16.05 -0.69 4.66
CA ILE A 569 16.68 -1.74 3.87
C ILE A 569 18.11 -1.95 4.41
N LEU A 570 18.40 -3.18 4.82
CA LEU A 570 19.72 -3.56 5.33
C LEU A 570 20.66 -3.88 4.16
N LYS A 571 21.78 -3.17 4.06
CA LYS A 571 22.86 -3.48 3.12
C LYS A 571 23.90 -4.33 3.86
N ASN A 572 24.19 -5.54 3.36
CA ASN A 572 25.21 -6.47 3.87
C ASN A 572 24.98 -7.03 5.29
N GLY A 573 23.73 -7.15 5.75
CA GLY A 573 23.40 -7.81 7.02
C GLY A 573 23.81 -7.04 8.29
N ALA A 574 24.38 -5.84 8.15
CA ALA A 574 24.67 -4.95 9.27
C ALA A 574 23.62 -3.86 9.36
N VAL A 575 23.11 -3.63 10.57
CA VAL A 575 22.35 -2.42 10.89
C VAL A 575 23.33 -1.27 10.80
N ALA A 576 23.06 -0.27 9.96
CA ALA A 576 23.79 0.98 10.02
C ALA A 576 23.46 1.60 11.39
N GLU A 577 24.37 1.44 12.37
CA GLU A 577 24.32 2.20 13.61
C GLU A 577 24.30 3.68 13.26
N ARG A 578 23.31 4.41 13.80
CA ARG A 578 23.26 5.86 13.79
C ARG A 578 23.85 6.38 15.10
#